data_AF-A0AAE3GFQ8-F1
#
_entry.id   AF-A0AAE3GFQ8-F1
#
_cell.length_a   1.000
_cell.length_b   1.000
_cell.length_c   1.000
_cell.angle_alpha   90.00
_cell.angle_beta   90.00
_cell.angle_gamma   90.00
#
_symmetry.space_group_name_H-M   'P 1'
#
loop_
_entity.id
_entity.type
_entity.pdbx_description
1 polymer ?
#
loop_
_entity_poly.entity_id
_entity_poly.type
_entity_poly.pdbx_seq_one_letter_code
_entity_poly.pdbx_strand_id
1 'polypeptide(L)'
;MSPEDSRIPPGRPRIAALDVVRGFALCGILLVNVQPIANVGGVVVSGGPADLTDGHTWLGLLAEQRFFPIFSLLFGIGFSLLLTSAAGRTARPRALLARRLAVLLGIGLVHLLGLWLGDILSSYAVIGLVVLLPSSWLPRWAVAGLAAVFLATSLVTGESRFTVVAGLFLLGSALVRYGVVDRMERSTRGPALLALLFAVAAVPVLAWQVSTQADGPSWSGRFAMALGGLLVAGLYVCGLLALLRTRLRPVLLAVFAPLGRMALTNYLTATVLVLVVAGVLGGPAHTWSMTRVVAIAGSILAVQWLWSALWLRHHRYGPLEWLWRWATWLRRPPLRVGAGR
;
A
#
# COMPACT_ATOMS: atom_id res chain seq x y z
N MET A 1 20.20 -12.76 34.54
CA MET A 1 20.28 -12.32 33.13
C MET A 1 21.28 -13.25 32.46
N SER A 2 20.84 -14.27 31.72
CA SER A 2 21.76 -15.29 31.21
C SER A 2 22.61 -14.72 30.06
N PRO A 3 23.88 -15.12 29.95
CA PRO A 3 24.84 -14.58 28.97
C PRO A 3 24.54 -14.92 27.49
N GLU A 4 23.42 -15.58 27.19
CA GLU A 4 22.98 -15.89 25.81
C GLU A 4 22.12 -14.79 25.17
N ASP A 5 21.53 -13.88 25.95
CA ASP A 5 20.59 -12.85 25.44
C ASP A 5 21.30 -11.67 24.74
N SER A 6 22.64 -11.67 24.72
CA SER A 6 23.49 -10.58 24.18
C SER A 6 23.93 -10.77 22.73
N ARG A 7 23.62 -11.91 22.09
CA ARG A 7 24.12 -12.24 20.73
C ARG A 7 23.16 -11.92 19.58
N ILE A 8 21.96 -11.41 19.85
CA ILE A 8 21.04 -11.03 18.78
C ILE A 8 21.39 -9.60 18.34
N PRO A 9 21.98 -9.39 17.15
CA PRO A 9 22.23 -8.04 16.67
C PRO A 9 20.93 -7.23 16.70
N PRO A 10 20.96 -5.97 17.16
CA PRO A 10 19.78 -5.13 17.19
C PRO A 10 19.17 -5.14 15.79
N GLY A 11 17.88 -5.49 15.71
CA GLY A 11 17.19 -5.54 14.42
C GLY A 11 17.31 -4.21 13.71
N ARG A 12 17.38 -4.24 12.38
CA ARG A 12 17.51 -3.04 11.55
C ARG A 12 16.55 -1.93 12.03
N PRO A 13 17.04 -0.69 12.23
CA PRO A 13 16.20 0.41 12.69
C PRO A 13 15.02 0.63 11.74
N ARG A 14 13.88 1.00 12.31
CA ARG A 14 12.63 1.19 11.58
C ARG A 14 12.81 2.28 10.51
N ILE A 15 12.42 1.96 9.28
CA ILE A 15 12.55 2.88 8.15
C ILE A 15 11.34 3.82 8.15
N ALA A 16 11.51 5.03 8.70
CA ALA A 16 10.45 6.03 8.80
C ALA A 16 9.86 6.41 7.43
N ALA A 17 10.68 6.40 6.37
CA ALA A 17 10.23 6.67 5.01
C ALA A 17 9.16 5.66 4.53
N LEU A 18 9.30 4.37 4.86
CA LEU A 18 8.29 3.37 4.51
C LEU A 18 6.98 3.60 5.25
N ASP A 19 7.02 4.06 6.51
CA ASP A 19 5.81 4.41 7.25
C ASP A 19 5.10 5.62 6.61
N VAL A 20 5.84 6.65 6.19
CA VAL A 20 5.25 7.82 5.49
C VAL A 20 4.61 7.42 4.16
N VAL A 21 5.31 6.64 3.32
CA VAL A 21 4.77 6.23 2.02
C VAL A 21 3.53 5.34 2.20
N ARG A 22 3.51 4.45 3.21
CA ARG A 22 2.29 3.68 3.56
C ARG A 22 1.15 4.58 4.01
N GLY A 23 1.41 5.55 4.88
CA GLY A 23 0.39 6.47 5.38
C GLY A 23 -0.21 7.33 4.27
N PHE A 24 0.62 7.86 3.38
CA PHE A 24 0.18 8.59 2.20
C PHE A 24 -0.69 7.72 1.29
N ALA A 25 -0.24 6.49 1.01
CA ALA A 25 -1.01 5.57 0.18
C ALA A 25 -2.35 5.20 0.82
N LEU A 26 -2.42 5.10 2.16
CA LEU A 26 -3.66 4.81 2.89
C LEU A 26 -4.70 5.92 2.68
N CYS A 27 -4.28 7.19 2.73
CA CYS A 27 -5.17 8.33 2.47
C CYS A 27 -5.80 8.23 1.08
N GLY A 28 -4.98 7.94 0.07
CA GLY A 28 -5.43 7.76 -1.30
C GLY A 28 -6.35 6.55 -1.49
N ILE A 29 -6.03 5.41 -0.87
CA ILE A 29 -6.89 4.22 -0.91
C ILE A 29 -8.25 4.52 -0.30
N LEU A 30 -8.32 5.17 0.87
CA LEU A 30 -9.61 5.48 1.47
C LEU A 30 -10.43 6.39 0.57
N LEU A 31 -9.83 7.46 0.04
CA LEU A 31 -10.53 8.43 -0.82
C LEU A 31 -11.24 7.75 -2.01
N VAL A 32 -10.57 6.81 -2.69
CA VAL A 32 -11.16 6.11 -3.84
C VAL A 32 -12.11 4.98 -3.46
N ASN A 33 -12.06 4.51 -2.21
CA ASN A 33 -12.90 3.40 -1.76
C ASN A 33 -14.12 3.84 -0.94
N VAL A 34 -14.28 5.12 -0.56
CA VAL A 34 -15.48 5.59 0.16
C VAL A 34 -16.76 5.21 -0.60
N GLN A 35 -16.84 5.55 -1.89
CA GLN A 35 -18.05 5.31 -2.68
C GLN A 35 -18.27 3.81 -2.98
N PRO A 36 -17.26 3.01 -3.41
CA PRO A 36 -17.41 1.56 -3.55
C PRO A 36 -17.77 0.82 -2.25
N ILE A 37 -17.24 1.25 -1.10
CA ILE A 37 -17.57 0.62 0.20
C ILE A 37 -18.98 1.00 0.64
N ALA A 38 -19.39 2.26 0.44
CA ALA A 38 -20.73 2.70 0.79
C ALA A 38 -21.83 2.09 -0.10
N ASN A 39 -21.50 1.65 -1.32
CA ASN A 39 -22.42 0.99 -2.26
C ASN A 39 -22.41 -0.55 -2.12
N VAL A 40 -22.59 -1.10 -0.91
CA VAL A 40 -22.67 -2.55 -0.73
C VAL A 40 -23.85 -3.12 -1.55
N GLY A 41 -23.55 -3.90 -2.59
CA GLY A 41 -24.55 -4.55 -3.45
C GLY A 41 -25.06 -3.73 -4.64
N GLY A 42 -24.56 -2.51 -4.86
CA GLY A 42 -24.92 -1.67 -6.00
C GLY A 42 -23.85 -1.66 -7.09
N VAL A 43 -24.25 -1.66 -8.36
CA VAL A 43 -23.33 -1.37 -9.48
C VAL A 43 -23.00 0.12 -9.43
N VAL A 44 -21.74 0.45 -9.11
CA VAL A 44 -21.22 1.80 -9.34
C VAL A 44 -21.02 1.93 -10.84
N VAL A 45 -21.92 2.62 -11.52
CA VAL A 45 -21.76 2.94 -12.95
C VAL A 45 -20.68 4.01 -13.06
N SER A 46 -19.51 3.64 -13.57
CA SER A 46 -18.49 4.62 -13.95
C SER A 46 -19.03 5.49 -15.09
N GLY A 47 -18.93 6.80 -14.90
CA GLY A 47 -19.60 7.83 -15.69
C GLY A 47 -19.18 7.92 -17.16
N GLY A 48 -19.88 8.79 -17.89
CA GLY A 48 -19.72 9.07 -19.32
C GLY A 48 -18.37 9.68 -19.71
N PRO A 49 -18.25 10.30 -20.90
CA PRO A 49 -16.99 10.80 -21.41
C PRO A 49 -16.28 11.75 -20.43
N ALA A 50 -14.94 11.72 -20.44
CA ALA A 50 -14.10 12.49 -19.53
C ALA A 50 -14.43 13.98 -19.60
N ASP A 51 -14.92 14.56 -18.50
CA ASP A 51 -15.10 16.01 -18.38
C ASP A 51 -14.00 16.56 -17.46
N LEU A 52 -13.06 17.31 -18.02
CA LEU A 52 -11.96 17.90 -17.25
C LEU A 52 -12.41 18.99 -16.27
N THR A 53 -13.68 19.42 -16.35
CA THR A 53 -14.30 20.29 -15.35
C THR A 53 -14.95 19.50 -14.19
N ASP A 54 -15.10 18.18 -14.33
CA ASP A 54 -15.62 17.30 -13.29
C ASP A 54 -14.50 16.81 -12.35
N GLY A 55 -14.73 17.01 -11.05
CA GLY A 55 -13.83 16.49 -10.01
C GLY A 55 -13.70 14.96 -10.05
N HIS A 56 -14.73 14.23 -10.47
CA HIS A 56 -14.68 12.77 -10.60
C HIS A 56 -13.66 12.29 -11.64
N THR A 57 -13.51 13.00 -12.75
CA THR A 57 -12.47 12.71 -13.75
C THR A 57 -11.07 12.91 -13.16
N TRP A 58 -10.84 13.99 -12.40
CA TRP A 58 -9.54 14.20 -11.74
C TRP A 58 -9.23 13.16 -10.66
N LEU A 59 -10.22 12.74 -9.88
CA LEU A 59 -10.03 11.64 -8.93
C LEU A 59 -9.72 10.33 -9.64
N GLY A 60 -10.42 10.02 -10.73
CA GLY A 60 -10.13 8.87 -11.58
C GLY A 60 -8.68 8.87 -12.12
N LEU A 61 -8.21 10.03 -12.56
CA LEU A 61 -6.87 10.17 -13.14
C LEU A 61 -5.73 10.12 -12.10
N LEU A 62 -5.93 10.80 -10.96
CA LEU A 62 -4.88 11.00 -9.96
C LEU A 62 -4.90 9.99 -8.81
N ALA A 63 -6.07 9.42 -8.51
CA ALA A 63 -6.24 8.58 -7.32
C ALA A 63 -6.65 7.14 -7.67
N GLU A 64 -7.58 6.96 -8.60
CA GLU A 64 -8.07 5.64 -8.96
C GLU A 64 -6.96 4.79 -9.60
N GLN A 65 -6.79 3.55 -9.13
CA GLN A 65 -5.72 2.63 -9.53
C GLN A 65 -4.26 3.12 -9.26
N ARG A 66 -4.03 4.29 -8.63
CA ARG A 66 -2.66 4.84 -8.42
C ARG A 66 -2.04 4.47 -7.07
N PHE A 67 -2.86 4.16 -6.06
CA PHE A 67 -2.37 3.91 -4.70
C PHE A 67 -2.14 2.44 -4.36
N PHE A 68 -2.86 1.51 -5.00
CA PHE A 68 -2.61 0.08 -4.78
C PHE A 68 -1.21 -0.39 -5.24
N PRO A 69 -0.59 0.16 -6.31
CA PRO A 69 0.77 -0.21 -6.70
C PRO A 69 1.78 0.11 -5.61
N ILE A 70 1.60 1.23 -4.91
CA ILE A 70 2.45 1.66 -3.81
C ILE A 70 2.40 0.63 -2.67
N PHE A 71 1.20 0.24 -2.22
CA PHE A 71 1.06 -0.80 -1.21
C PHE A 71 1.63 -2.15 -1.67
N SER A 72 1.43 -2.50 -2.94
CA SER A 72 1.95 -3.74 -3.50
C SER A 72 3.48 -3.81 -3.44
N LEU A 73 4.13 -2.74 -3.88
CA LEU A 73 5.59 -2.60 -3.82
C LEU A 73 6.08 -2.66 -2.37
N LEU A 74 5.43 -1.95 -1.45
CA LEU A 74 5.80 -1.89 -0.04
C LEU A 74 5.56 -3.21 0.70
N PHE A 75 4.62 -4.03 0.23
CA PHE A 75 4.41 -5.38 0.72
C PHE A 75 5.60 -6.28 0.36
N GLY A 76 6.04 -6.24 -0.91
CA GLY A 76 7.25 -6.92 -1.38
C GLY A 76 8.51 -6.51 -0.63
N ILE A 77 8.72 -5.20 -0.42
CA ILE A 77 9.81 -4.65 0.39
C ILE A 77 9.73 -5.18 1.82
N GLY A 78 8.56 -5.08 2.45
CA GLY A 78 8.33 -5.53 3.82
C GLY A 78 8.56 -7.04 4.00
N PHE A 79 8.17 -7.85 3.02
CA PHE A 79 8.41 -9.29 3.00
C PHE A 79 9.91 -9.60 2.97
N SER A 80 10.67 -8.99 2.06
CA SER A 80 12.11 -9.26 1.94
C SER A 80 12.89 -8.77 3.16
N LEU A 81 12.54 -7.61 3.72
CA LEU A 81 13.14 -7.12 4.97
C LEU A 81 12.85 -8.06 6.15
N LEU A 82 11.63 -8.60 6.23
CA LEU A 82 11.26 -9.57 7.26
C LEU A 82 11.99 -10.89 7.06
N LEU A 83 12.16 -11.37 5.83
CA LEU A 83 12.92 -12.58 5.53
C LEU A 83 14.36 -12.46 6.05
N THR A 84 15.05 -11.35 5.73
CA THR A 84 16.40 -11.08 6.22
C THR A 84 16.45 -10.99 7.74
N SER A 85 15.48 -10.30 8.36
CA SER A 85 15.40 -10.21 9.82
C SER A 85 15.11 -11.56 10.50
N ALA A 86 14.33 -12.43 9.87
CA ALA A 86 13.95 -13.74 10.42
C ALA A 86 15.09 -14.76 10.27
N ALA A 87 15.90 -14.66 9.21
CA ALA A 87 17.06 -15.52 9.00
C ALA A 87 18.10 -15.40 10.12
N GLY A 88 18.24 -14.22 10.72
CA GLY A 88 19.10 -14.00 11.89
C GLY A 88 18.49 -14.37 13.25
N ARG A 89 17.24 -14.84 13.31
CA ARG A 89 16.50 -15.06 14.57
C ARG A 89 15.83 -16.42 14.71
N THR A 90 15.67 -17.15 13.61
CA THR A 90 14.91 -18.40 13.57
C THR A 90 15.53 -19.38 12.59
N ALA A 91 15.47 -20.68 12.91
CA ALA A 91 15.95 -21.74 12.01
C ALA A 91 15.09 -21.90 10.75
N ARG A 92 13.81 -21.47 10.77
CA ARG A 92 12.84 -21.64 9.68
C ARG A 92 12.18 -20.30 9.28
N PRO A 93 12.93 -19.36 8.68
CA PRO A 93 12.42 -18.01 8.38
C PRO A 93 11.27 -18.02 7.34
N ARG A 94 11.29 -18.96 6.38
CA ARG A 94 10.24 -19.09 5.37
C ARG A 94 8.92 -19.62 5.94
N ALA A 95 8.98 -20.52 6.92
CA ALA A 95 7.78 -20.99 7.63
C ALA A 95 7.11 -19.86 8.41
N LEU A 96 7.92 -18.97 9.01
CA LEU A 96 7.41 -17.76 9.67
C LEU A 96 6.69 -16.83 8.69
N LEU A 97 7.22 -16.67 7.47
CA LEU A 97 6.58 -15.87 6.42
C LEU A 97 5.28 -16.52 5.92
N ALA A 98 5.29 -17.84 5.71
CA ALA A 98 4.08 -18.58 5.34
C ALA A 98 2.98 -18.41 6.39
N ARG A 99 3.32 -18.52 7.69
CA ARG A 99 2.37 -18.26 8.79
C ARG A 99 1.87 -16.83 8.77
N ARG A 100 2.76 -15.85 8.60
CA ARG A 100 2.36 -14.43 8.51
C ARG A 100 1.33 -14.18 7.42
N LEU A 101 1.54 -14.80 6.26
CA LEU A 101 0.63 -14.72 5.11
C LEU A 101 -0.68 -15.47 5.38
N ALA A 102 -0.63 -16.65 5.99
CA ALA A 102 -1.83 -17.41 6.38
C ALA A 102 -2.69 -16.65 7.40
N VAL A 103 -2.07 -16.01 8.40
CA VAL A 103 -2.80 -15.15 9.35
C VAL A 103 -3.40 -13.94 8.63
N LEU A 104 -2.65 -13.31 7.72
CA LEU A 104 -3.17 -12.20 6.93
C LEU A 104 -4.34 -12.64 6.03
N LEU A 105 -4.27 -13.84 5.46
CA LEU A 105 -5.36 -14.44 4.70
C LEU A 105 -6.59 -14.65 5.59
N GLY A 106 -6.42 -15.18 6.81
CA GLY A 106 -7.52 -15.34 7.75
C GLY A 106 -8.19 -14.00 8.11
N ILE A 107 -7.41 -12.96 8.38
CA ILE A 107 -7.92 -11.61 8.62
C ILE A 107 -8.66 -11.08 7.37
N GLY A 108 -8.07 -11.26 6.19
CA GLY A 108 -8.67 -10.85 4.93
C GLY A 108 -9.98 -11.58 4.64
N LEU A 109 -10.06 -12.89 4.90
CA LEU A 109 -11.28 -13.67 4.70
C LEU A 109 -12.40 -13.22 5.64
N VAL A 110 -12.09 -12.94 6.91
CA VAL A 110 -13.07 -12.37 7.85
C VAL A 110 -13.60 -11.02 7.36
N HIS A 111 -12.72 -10.18 6.84
CA HIS A 111 -13.12 -8.88 6.27
C HIS A 111 -13.91 -9.01 4.96
N LEU A 112 -13.50 -9.92 4.07
CA LEU A 112 -14.14 -10.21 2.80
C LEU A 112 -15.56 -10.74 2.98
N LEU A 113 -15.73 -11.70 3.90
CA LEU A 113 -17.00 -12.37 4.16
C LEU A 113 -17.93 -11.55 5.06
N GLY A 114 -17.38 -10.78 5.99
CA GLY A 114 -18.16 -10.06 7.00
C GLY A 114 -18.40 -8.58 6.73
N LEU A 115 -17.58 -7.92 5.91
CA LEU A 115 -17.62 -6.46 5.75
C LEU A 115 -17.73 -6.02 4.29
N TRP A 116 -16.81 -6.43 3.42
CA TRP A 116 -16.78 -5.91 2.04
C TRP A 116 -16.10 -6.86 1.04
N LEU A 117 -16.79 -7.14 -0.07
CA LEU A 117 -16.41 -8.11 -1.11
C LEU A 117 -15.18 -7.73 -1.95
N GLY A 118 -14.67 -6.50 -1.84
CA GLY A 118 -13.53 -6.04 -2.65
C GLY A 118 -12.16 -6.14 -1.95
N ASP A 119 -12.04 -6.91 -0.86
CA ASP A 119 -10.86 -6.93 0.00
C ASP A 119 -9.53 -7.22 -0.71
N ILE A 120 -8.54 -6.37 -0.45
CA ILE A 120 -7.20 -6.49 -1.01
C ILE A 120 -6.30 -7.41 -0.17
N LEU A 121 -6.58 -7.62 1.12
CA LEU A 121 -5.74 -8.40 2.03
C LEU A 121 -5.70 -9.87 1.62
N SER A 122 -6.85 -10.45 1.33
CA SER A 122 -6.99 -11.84 0.87
C SER A 122 -6.19 -12.07 -0.40
N SER A 123 -6.35 -11.17 -1.38
CA SER A 123 -5.62 -11.19 -2.65
C SER A 123 -4.10 -11.08 -2.44
N TYR A 124 -3.66 -10.18 -1.57
CA TYR A 124 -2.25 -9.99 -1.24
C TYR A 124 -1.66 -11.20 -0.51
N ALA A 125 -2.42 -11.82 0.38
CA ALA A 125 -1.97 -13.00 1.10
C ALA A 125 -1.80 -14.20 0.16
N VAL A 126 -2.74 -14.43 -0.77
CA VAL A 126 -2.66 -15.50 -1.78
C VAL A 126 -1.48 -15.27 -2.72
N ILE A 127 -1.34 -14.08 -3.32
CA ILE A 127 -0.18 -13.76 -4.18
C ILE A 127 1.12 -13.85 -3.40
N GLY A 128 1.11 -13.43 -2.13
CA GLY A 128 2.24 -13.58 -1.23
C GLY A 128 2.66 -15.05 -1.05
N LEU A 129 1.70 -15.97 -0.91
CA LEU A 129 1.95 -17.40 -0.75
C LEU A 129 2.38 -18.08 -2.05
N VAL A 130 1.74 -17.74 -3.17
CA VAL A 130 1.92 -18.43 -4.46
C VAL A 130 3.09 -17.87 -5.26
N VAL A 131 3.37 -16.57 -5.15
CA VAL A 131 4.42 -15.90 -5.96
C VAL A 131 5.59 -15.47 -5.08
N LEU A 132 5.31 -14.68 -4.05
CA LEU A 132 6.38 -14.02 -3.30
C LEU A 132 7.17 -14.98 -2.41
N LEU A 133 6.49 -15.97 -1.81
CA LEU A 133 7.14 -16.98 -0.98
C LEU A 133 8.04 -17.89 -1.84
N PRO A 134 7.60 -18.50 -2.95
CA PRO A 134 8.46 -19.19 -3.93
C PRO A 134 9.63 -18.36 -4.44
N SER A 135 9.45 -17.04 -4.61
CA SER A 135 10.55 -16.15 -5.00
C SER A 135 11.71 -16.11 -3.99
N SER A 136 11.49 -16.52 -2.73
CA SER A 136 12.49 -16.53 -1.66
C SER A 136 13.59 -17.59 -1.82
N TRP A 137 13.40 -18.54 -2.74
CA TRP A 137 14.41 -19.54 -3.10
C TRP A 137 15.19 -19.17 -4.37
N LEU A 138 14.68 -18.21 -5.15
CA LEU A 138 15.30 -17.79 -6.40
C LEU A 138 16.44 -16.78 -6.18
N PRO A 139 17.45 -16.75 -7.05
CA PRO A 139 18.49 -15.72 -7.02
C PRO A 139 17.91 -14.34 -7.38
N ARG A 140 18.58 -13.27 -6.93
CA ARG A 140 18.09 -11.88 -7.07
C ARG A 140 17.75 -11.47 -8.52
N TRP A 141 18.53 -11.95 -9.49
CA TRP A 141 18.31 -11.64 -10.91
C TRP A 141 17.05 -12.33 -11.45
N ALA A 142 16.77 -13.56 -11.02
CA ALA A 142 15.57 -14.28 -11.44
C ALA A 142 14.31 -13.63 -10.86
N VAL A 143 14.37 -13.14 -9.62
CA VAL A 143 13.27 -12.35 -9.02
C VAL A 143 13.03 -11.04 -9.77
N ALA A 144 14.10 -10.35 -10.17
CA ALA A 144 13.99 -9.13 -10.98
C ALA A 144 13.45 -9.42 -12.40
N GLY A 145 13.91 -10.49 -13.04
CA GLY A 145 13.41 -10.93 -14.33
C GLY A 145 11.93 -11.30 -14.28
N LEU A 146 11.50 -12.07 -13.28
CA LEU A 146 10.09 -12.38 -13.05
C LEU A 146 9.27 -11.11 -12.79
N ALA A 147 9.78 -10.17 -11.98
CA ALA A 147 9.08 -8.89 -11.77
C ALA A 147 8.86 -8.14 -13.09
N ALA A 148 9.87 -8.07 -13.95
CA ALA A 148 9.77 -7.45 -15.27
C ALA A 148 8.76 -8.18 -16.17
N VAL A 149 8.78 -9.52 -16.20
CA VAL A 149 7.83 -10.33 -16.97
C VAL A 149 6.40 -10.09 -16.50
N PHE A 150 6.10 -10.20 -15.21
CA PHE A 150 4.76 -9.96 -14.68
C PHE A 150 4.26 -8.54 -14.98
N LEU A 151 5.12 -7.52 -14.82
CA LEU A 151 4.74 -6.14 -15.15
C LEU A 151 4.51 -5.94 -16.65
N ALA A 152 5.37 -6.49 -17.51
CA ALA A 152 5.21 -6.42 -18.95
C ALA A 152 3.95 -7.15 -19.42
N THR A 153 3.71 -8.36 -18.92
CA THR A 153 2.48 -9.12 -19.19
C THR A 153 1.26 -8.31 -18.78
N SER A 154 1.28 -7.68 -17.60
CA SER A 154 0.15 -6.88 -17.16
C SER A 154 -0.10 -5.65 -18.02
N LEU A 155 0.93 -5.04 -18.59
CA LEU A 155 0.76 -3.94 -19.54
C LEU A 155 0.17 -4.45 -20.85
N VAL A 156 0.71 -5.54 -21.39
CA VAL A 156 0.26 -6.12 -22.67
C VAL A 156 -1.15 -6.66 -22.61
N THR A 157 -1.57 -7.30 -21.52
CA THR A 157 -2.94 -7.85 -21.44
C THR A 157 -3.98 -6.78 -21.11
N GLY A 158 -3.55 -5.58 -20.70
CA GLY A 158 -4.44 -4.49 -20.27
C GLY A 158 -5.19 -4.76 -18.96
N GLU A 159 -5.28 -6.01 -18.51
CA GLU A 159 -6.02 -6.42 -17.32
C GLU A 159 -5.37 -7.62 -16.61
N SER A 160 -4.98 -7.42 -15.36
CA SER A 160 -5.30 -8.28 -14.21
C SER A 160 -4.62 -7.69 -12.96
N ARG A 161 -5.43 -7.15 -12.04
CA ARG A 161 -4.97 -6.61 -10.75
C ARG A 161 -3.96 -7.54 -10.07
N PHE A 162 -4.19 -8.84 -10.16
CA PHE A 162 -3.32 -9.87 -9.58
C PHE A 162 -1.93 -9.93 -10.21
N THR A 163 -1.81 -9.77 -11.54
CA THR A 163 -0.52 -9.83 -12.25
C THR A 163 0.32 -8.59 -11.96
N VAL A 164 -0.28 -7.40 -11.93
CA VAL A 164 0.40 -6.17 -11.47
C VAL A 164 0.91 -6.36 -10.04
N VAL A 165 0.05 -6.83 -9.13
CA VAL A 165 0.39 -7.01 -7.72
C VAL A 165 1.54 -8.01 -7.57
N ALA A 166 1.50 -9.14 -8.29
CA ALA A 166 2.59 -10.11 -8.33
C ALA A 166 3.90 -9.50 -8.82
N GLY A 167 3.87 -8.75 -9.93
CA GLY A 167 5.02 -8.04 -10.47
C GLY A 167 5.61 -7.03 -9.49
N LEU A 168 4.77 -6.23 -8.82
CA LEU A 168 5.19 -5.23 -7.83
C LEU A 168 5.70 -5.84 -6.53
N PHE A 169 5.12 -6.96 -6.08
CA PHE A 169 5.63 -7.72 -4.93
C PHE A 169 7.05 -8.21 -5.20
N LEU A 170 7.26 -8.79 -6.38
CA LEU A 170 8.57 -9.26 -6.82
C LEU A 170 9.54 -8.10 -7.01
N LEU A 171 9.10 -6.99 -7.61
CA LEU A 171 9.90 -5.77 -7.76
C LEU A 171 10.35 -5.26 -6.39
N GLY A 172 9.43 -5.14 -5.43
CA GLY A 172 9.74 -4.70 -4.07
C GLY A 172 10.75 -5.62 -3.37
N SER A 173 10.61 -6.94 -3.55
CA SER A 173 11.58 -7.94 -3.07
C SER A 173 12.95 -7.78 -3.74
N ALA A 174 12.98 -7.59 -5.06
CA ALA A 174 14.21 -7.36 -5.82
C ALA A 174 14.93 -6.09 -5.37
N LEU A 175 14.21 -4.96 -5.19
CA LEU A 175 14.79 -3.69 -4.73
C LEU A 175 15.52 -3.84 -3.39
N VAL A 176 14.98 -4.63 -2.47
CA VAL A 176 15.67 -4.94 -1.20
C VAL A 176 16.91 -5.81 -1.44
N ARG A 177 16.81 -6.88 -2.24
CA ARG A 177 17.95 -7.79 -2.52
C ARG A 177 19.11 -7.12 -3.28
N TYR A 178 18.83 -6.08 -4.06
CA TYR A 178 19.83 -5.26 -4.73
C TYR A 178 20.32 -4.07 -3.88
N GLY A 179 19.82 -3.91 -2.65
CA GLY A 179 20.18 -2.80 -1.76
C GLY A 179 19.75 -1.43 -2.27
N VAL A 180 18.75 -1.37 -3.18
CA VAL A 180 18.26 -0.11 -3.74
C VAL A 180 17.59 0.73 -2.65
N VAL A 181 16.79 0.10 -1.78
CA VAL A 181 16.12 0.77 -0.65
C VAL A 181 17.14 1.52 0.23
N ASP A 182 18.26 0.87 0.56
CA ASP A 182 19.33 1.42 1.39
C ASP A 182 20.09 2.56 0.70
N ARG A 183 20.16 2.54 -0.65
CA ARG A 183 20.72 3.63 -1.44
C ARG A 183 19.77 4.83 -1.54
N MET A 184 18.47 4.58 -1.73
CA MET A 184 17.43 5.62 -1.74
C MET A 184 17.29 6.28 -0.37
N GLU A 185 17.58 5.56 0.72
CA GLU A 185 17.68 6.11 2.07
C GLU A 185 18.94 6.95 2.33
N ARG A 186 19.92 6.97 1.43
CA ARG A 186 21.15 7.77 1.60
C ARG A 186 21.29 8.91 0.60
N SER A 187 20.54 8.87 -0.50
CA SER A 187 20.63 9.84 -1.59
C SER A 187 19.31 10.58 -1.79
N THR A 188 19.36 11.91 -1.90
CA THR A 188 18.22 12.74 -2.34
C THR A 188 18.13 12.82 -3.86
N ARG A 189 19.27 12.86 -4.56
CA ARG A 189 19.34 13.05 -6.01
C ARG A 189 18.69 11.89 -6.77
N GLY A 190 18.92 10.66 -6.34
CA GLY A 190 18.36 9.47 -6.99
C GLY A 190 16.81 9.49 -7.03
N PRO A 191 16.13 9.56 -5.87
CA PRO A 191 14.68 9.69 -5.82
C PRO A 191 14.14 10.93 -6.54
N ALA A 192 14.81 12.09 -6.45
CA ALA A 192 14.37 13.30 -7.14
C ALA A 192 14.43 13.18 -8.67
N LEU A 193 15.51 12.61 -9.22
CA LEU A 193 15.65 12.37 -10.66
C LEU A 193 14.61 11.35 -11.14
N LEU A 194 14.41 10.26 -10.40
CA LEU A 194 13.37 9.28 -10.74
C LEU A 194 11.97 9.90 -10.68
N ALA A 195 11.68 10.74 -9.69
CA ALA A 195 10.41 11.46 -9.61
C ALA A 195 10.21 12.35 -10.85
N LEU A 196 11.23 13.10 -11.26
CA LEU A 196 11.17 13.91 -12.48
C LEU A 196 10.95 13.05 -13.73
N LEU A 197 11.67 11.94 -13.87
CA LEU A 197 11.50 11.01 -15.00
C LEU A 197 10.08 10.43 -15.05
N PHE A 198 9.55 10.00 -13.89
CA PHE A 198 8.17 9.52 -13.79
C PHE A 198 7.16 10.62 -14.12
N ALA A 199 7.38 11.86 -13.67
CA ALA A 199 6.51 12.99 -13.99
C ALA A 199 6.49 13.26 -15.51
N VAL A 200 7.67 13.37 -16.13
CA VAL A 200 7.80 13.64 -17.57
C VAL A 200 7.16 12.51 -18.39
N ALA A 201 7.34 11.25 -17.99
CA ALA A 201 6.71 10.12 -18.66
C ALA A 201 5.20 10.02 -18.42
N ALA A 202 4.72 10.42 -17.24
CA ALA A 202 3.31 10.33 -16.89
C ALA A 202 2.43 11.30 -17.69
N VAL A 203 2.91 12.52 -17.97
CA VAL A 203 2.14 13.55 -18.68
C VAL A 203 1.58 13.07 -20.03
N PRO A 204 2.39 12.58 -21.00
CA PRO A 204 1.86 12.12 -22.28
C PRO A 204 0.98 10.87 -22.15
N VAL A 205 1.27 9.99 -21.19
CA VAL A 205 0.47 8.77 -20.96
C VAL A 205 -0.90 9.10 -20.37
N LEU A 206 -0.99 10.09 -19.48
CA LEU A 206 -2.25 10.57 -18.93
C LEU A 206 -3.08 11.28 -20.02
N ALA A 207 -2.44 12.08 -20.87
CA ALA A 207 -3.12 12.68 -22.02
C ALA A 207 -3.68 11.60 -22.97
N TRP A 208 -2.90 10.55 -23.22
CA TRP A 208 -3.33 9.39 -24.01
C TRP A 208 -4.47 8.58 -23.35
N GLN A 209 -4.43 8.44 -22.02
CA GLN A 209 -5.52 7.81 -21.27
C GLN A 209 -6.83 8.60 -21.41
N VAL A 210 -6.77 9.93 -21.33
CA VAL A 210 -7.95 10.79 -21.50
C VAL A 210 -8.50 10.69 -22.92
N SER A 211 -7.63 10.73 -23.93
CA SER A 211 -8.08 10.67 -25.34
C SER A 211 -8.77 9.34 -25.66
N THR A 212 -8.29 8.23 -25.11
CA THR A 212 -8.85 6.89 -25.33
C THR A 212 -10.10 6.61 -24.51
N GLN A 213 -10.42 7.43 -23.51
CA GLN A 213 -11.63 7.29 -22.70
C GLN A 213 -12.90 7.61 -23.51
N ALA A 214 -12.79 8.49 -24.52
CA ALA A 214 -13.88 8.83 -25.43
C ALA A 214 -14.23 7.70 -26.42
N ASP A 215 -13.26 6.83 -26.72
CA ASP A 215 -13.38 5.77 -27.73
C ASP A 215 -14.03 4.48 -27.21
N GLY A 216 -14.40 4.45 -25.92
CA GLY A 216 -14.93 3.26 -25.25
C GLY A 216 -13.87 2.21 -24.85
N PRO A 217 -14.28 1.00 -24.43
CA PRO A 217 -13.36 -0.03 -23.95
C PRO A 217 -12.40 -0.52 -25.04
N SER A 218 -11.14 -0.10 -24.98
CA SER A 218 -10.10 -0.43 -25.95
C SER A 218 -8.86 -1.03 -25.28
N TRP A 219 -8.05 -1.78 -26.04
CA TRP A 219 -6.75 -2.23 -25.54
C TRP A 219 -5.82 -1.05 -25.24
N SER A 220 -5.80 -0.05 -26.13
CA SER A 220 -5.00 1.18 -25.97
C SER A 220 -5.36 1.93 -24.69
N GLY A 221 -6.65 2.12 -24.39
CA GLY A 221 -7.08 2.77 -23.15
C GLY A 221 -6.68 2.00 -21.89
N ARG A 222 -6.81 0.66 -21.91
CA ARG A 222 -6.39 -0.20 -20.80
C ARG A 222 -4.87 -0.17 -20.58
N PHE A 223 -4.10 -0.19 -21.68
CA PHE A 223 -2.65 -0.04 -21.64
C PHE A 223 -2.24 1.31 -21.05
N ALA A 224 -2.81 2.41 -21.55
CA ALA A 224 -2.53 3.77 -21.08
C ALA A 224 -2.90 3.93 -19.60
N MET A 225 -4.04 3.38 -19.17
CA MET A 225 -4.47 3.37 -17.77
C MET A 225 -3.49 2.61 -16.87
N ALA A 226 -3.08 1.41 -17.26
CA ALA A 226 -2.14 0.58 -16.50
C ALA A 226 -0.76 1.24 -16.40
N LEU A 227 -0.22 1.73 -17.52
CA LEU A 227 1.08 2.40 -17.57
C LEU A 227 1.07 3.70 -16.76
N GLY A 228 0.05 4.54 -16.96
CA GLY A 228 -0.15 5.76 -16.18
C GLY A 228 -0.22 5.46 -14.68
N GLY A 229 -0.78 4.31 -14.31
CA GLY A 229 -0.90 3.84 -12.93
C GLY A 229 0.44 3.64 -12.25
N LEU A 230 1.31 2.91 -12.95
CA LEU A 230 2.66 2.62 -12.48
C LEU A 230 3.54 3.88 -12.45
N LEU A 231 3.42 4.74 -13.46
CA LEU A 231 4.20 5.98 -13.54
C LEU A 231 3.82 6.96 -12.43
N VAL A 232 2.52 7.21 -12.20
CA VAL A 232 2.06 8.10 -11.14
C VAL A 232 2.38 7.53 -9.75
N ALA A 233 2.24 6.21 -9.55
CA ALA A 233 2.68 5.57 -8.31
C ALA A 233 4.19 5.73 -8.07
N GLY A 234 5.00 5.56 -9.12
CA GLY A 234 6.44 5.80 -9.08
C GLY A 234 6.80 7.24 -8.74
N LEU A 235 6.10 8.20 -9.36
CA LEU A 235 6.20 9.64 -9.05
C LEU A 235 5.90 9.91 -7.59
N TYR A 236 4.79 9.38 -7.05
CA TYR A 236 4.42 9.59 -5.65
C TYR A 236 5.45 9.02 -4.67
N VAL A 237 5.91 7.79 -4.89
CA VAL A 237 6.92 7.16 -4.03
C VAL A 237 8.23 7.94 -4.08
N CYS A 238 8.76 8.21 -5.28
CA CYS A 238 10.05 8.88 -5.44
C CYS A 238 10.00 10.35 -5.00
N GLY A 239 8.90 11.03 -5.30
CA GLY A 239 8.63 12.40 -4.85
C GLY A 239 8.58 12.50 -3.33
N LEU A 240 7.84 11.63 -2.64
CA LEU A 240 7.82 11.61 -1.17
C LEU A 240 9.19 11.31 -0.57
N LEU A 241 9.94 10.38 -1.14
CA LEU A 241 11.30 10.08 -0.68
C LEU A 241 12.23 11.28 -0.83
N ALA A 242 12.11 12.05 -1.92
CA ALA A 242 12.84 13.29 -2.11
C ALA A 242 12.38 14.39 -1.14
N LEU A 243 11.07 14.58 -0.94
CA LEU A 243 10.51 15.58 -0.03
C LEU A 243 10.85 15.29 1.44
N LEU A 244 10.99 14.03 1.83
CA LEU A 244 11.48 13.64 3.16
C LEU A 244 12.93 14.05 3.44
N ARG A 245 13.64 14.58 2.46
CA ARG A 245 15.00 15.14 2.58
C ARG A 245 15.03 16.66 2.63
N THR A 246 13.88 17.31 2.54
CA THR A 246 13.76 18.77 2.60
C THR A 246 13.25 19.21 3.98
N ARG A 247 12.98 20.52 4.12
CA ARG A 247 12.38 21.11 5.32
C ARG A 247 10.98 20.56 5.64
N LEU A 248 10.34 19.85 4.71
CA LEU A 248 9.02 19.25 4.89
C LEU A 248 9.05 17.93 5.69
N ARG A 249 10.24 17.34 5.91
CA ARG A 249 10.40 16.07 6.64
C ARG A 249 9.59 15.98 7.95
N PRO A 250 9.67 16.93 8.91
CA PRO A 250 8.91 16.82 10.16
C PRO A 250 7.40 16.82 9.93
N VAL A 251 6.92 17.62 8.97
CA VAL A 251 5.48 17.70 8.63
C VAL A 251 5.01 16.37 8.03
N LEU A 252 5.74 15.84 7.04
CA LEU A 252 5.40 14.56 6.41
C LEU A 252 5.40 13.40 7.42
N LEU A 253 6.35 13.40 8.36
CA LEU A 253 6.37 12.43 9.44
C LEU A 253 5.18 12.59 10.39
N ALA A 254 4.85 13.82 10.80
CA ALA A 254 3.72 14.07 11.70
C ALA A 254 2.38 13.68 11.08
N VAL A 255 2.18 13.95 9.79
CA VAL A 255 0.93 13.67 9.08
C VAL A 255 0.81 12.19 8.72
N PHE A 256 1.80 11.62 8.03
CA PHE A 256 1.63 10.30 7.41
C PHE A 256 2.18 9.15 8.26
N ALA A 257 3.21 9.36 9.08
CA ALA A 257 3.80 8.25 9.82
C ALA A 257 2.81 7.59 10.80
N PRO A 258 1.98 8.30 11.59
CA PRO A 258 1.00 7.66 12.47
C PRO A 258 0.08 6.70 11.71
N LEU A 259 -0.46 7.17 10.57
CA LEU A 259 -1.35 6.38 9.72
C LEU A 259 -0.65 5.13 9.18
N GLY A 260 0.56 5.28 8.64
CA GLY A 260 1.31 4.17 8.05
C GLY A 260 1.90 3.19 9.05
N ARG A 261 2.19 3.64 10.29
CA ARG A 261 2.62 2.76 11.39
C ARG A 261 1.49 1.81 11.84
N MET A 262 0.25 2.17 11.57
CA MET A 262 -0.99 1.44 11.91
C MET A 262 -1.79 1.10 10.64
N ALA A 263 -1.11 0.82 9.52
CA ALA A 263 -1.76 0.65 8.23
C ALA A 263 -2.82 -0.47 8.17
N LEU A 264 -2.61 -1.61 8.84
CA LEU A 264 -3.58 -2.71 8.86
C LEU A 264 -4.80 -2.33 9.70
N THR A 265 -4.56 -1.74 10.87
CA THR A 265 -5.63 -1.25 11.74
C THR A 265 -6.45 -0.17 11.04
N ASN A 266 -5.80 0.82 10.43
CA ASN A 266 -6.48 1.91 9.75
C ASN A 266 -7.20 1.46 8.48
N TYR A 267 -6.67 0.48 7.73
CA TYR A 267 -7.36 -0.09 6.58
C TYR A 267 -8.68 -0.77 6.98
N LEU A 268 -8.64 -1.64 8.00
CA LEU A 268 -9.82 -2.40 8.42
C LEU A 268 -10.86 -1.51 9.10
N THR A 269 -10.41 -0.58 9.97
CA THR A 269 -11.32 0.38 10.60
C THR A 269 -11.89 1.39 9.61
N ALA A 270 -11.16 1.75 8.55
CA ALA A 270 -11.68 2.65 7.52
C ALA A 270 -12.91 2.05 6.82
N THR A 271 -12.89 0.74 6.52
CA THR A 271 -14.06 0.06 5.93
C THR A 271 -15.26 0.16 6.86
N VAL A 272 -15.07 -0.16 8.15
CA VAL A 272 -16.15 -0.08 9.16
C VAL A 272 -16.69 1.35 9.28
N LEU A 273 -15.81 2.35 9.36
CA LEU A 273 -16.21 3.75 9.50
C LEU A 273 -16.98 4.24 8.27
N VAL A 274 -16.59 3.86 7.05
CA VAL A 274 -17.34 4.19 5.84
C VAL A 274 -18.72 3.54 5.87
N LEU A 275 -18.83 2.27 6.24
CA LEU A 275 -20.13 1.58 6.35
C LEU A 275 -21.04 2.22 7.40
N VAL A 276 -20.50 2.62 8.55
CA VAL A 276 -21.25 3.34 9.59
C VAL A 276 -21.73 4.69 9.07
N VAL A 277 -20.86 5.48 8.43
CA VAL A 277 -21.24 6.78 7.84
C VAL A 277 -22.30 6.60 6.76
N ALA A 278 -22.15 5.62 5.88
CA ALA A 278 -23.13 5.31 4.85
C ALA A 278 -24.50 4.93 5.44
N GLY A 279 -24.50 4.10 6.49
CA GLY A 279 -25.72 3.73 7.21
C GLY A 279 -26.43 4.91 7.88
N VAL A 280 -25.66 5.88 8.42
CA VAL A 280 -26.21 7.08 9.06
C VAL A 280 -26.73 8.09 8.03
N LEU A 281 -26.00 8.31 6.93
CA LEU A 281 -26.39 9.27 5.89
C LEU A 281 -27.56 8.77 5.05
N GLY A 282 -27.68 7.45 4.88
CA GLY A 282 -28.69 6.83 4.03
C GLY A 282 -28.54 7.20 2.55
N GLY A 283 -29.44 6.64 1.74
CA GLY A 283 -29.53 6.92 0.30
C GLY A 283 -28.48 6.22 -0.57
N PRO A 284 -28.60 6.35 -1.90
CA PRO A 284 -27.72 5.68 -2.84
C PRO A 284 -26.33 6.33 -2.85
N ALA A 285 -25.31 5.63 -2.35
CA ALA A 285 -23.96 6.17 -2.32
C ALA A 285 -23.35 6.42 -3.71
N HIS A 286 -23.87 5.77 -4.76
CA HIS A 286 -23.40 5.97 -6.13
C HIS A 286 -23.72 7.37 -6.67
N THR A 287 -24.66 8.11 -6.06
CA THR A 287 -24.98 9.49 -6.44
C THR A 287 -24.26 10.55 -5.60
N TRP A 288 -23.34 10.14 -4.72
CA TRP A 288 -22.61 11.09 -3.89
C TRP A 288 -21.65 11.94 -4.74
N SER A 289 -21.76 13.26 -4.60
CA SER A 289 -20.84 14.18 -5.27
C SER A 289 -19.42 14.05 -4.74
N MET A 290 -18.44 14.43 -5.56
CA MET A 290 -17.02 14.42 -5.20
C MET A 290 -16.74 15.15 -3.87
N THR A 291 -17.32 16.33 -3.68
CA THR A 291 -17.15 17.12 -2.45
C THR A 291 -17.59 16.35 -1.22
N ARG A 292 -18.69 15.59 -1.32
CA ARG A 292 -19.19 14.73 -0.24
C ARG A 292 -18.23 13.58 0.02
N VAL A 293 -17.76 12.91 -1.03
CA VAL A 293 -16.78 11.80 -0.91
C VAL A 293 -15.48 12.28 -0.24
N VAL A 294 -14.94 13.41 -0.68
CA VAL A 294 -13.74 14.03 -0.11
C VAL A 294 -13.96 14.43 1.35
N ALA A 295 -15.13 15.01 1.69
CA ALA A 295 -15.45 15.38 3.06
C ALA A 295 -15.55 14.17 3.99
N ILE A 296 -16.19 13.08 3.54
CA ILE A 296 -16.29 11.82 4.30
C ILE A 296 -14.89 11.23 4.51
N ALA A 297 -14.12 11.05 3.43
CA ALA A 297 -12.75 10.53 3.53
C ALA A 297 -11.86 11.39 4.43
N GLY A 298 -11.90 12.72 4.27
CA GLY A 298 -11.14 13.66 5.08
C GLY A 298 -11.49 13.58 6.57
N SER A 299 -12.78 13.48 6.89
CA SER A 299 -13.25 13.34 8.27
C SER A 299 -12.78 12.03 8.91
N ILE A 300 -12.94 10.91 8.19
CA ILE A 300 -12.47 9.60 8.66
C ILE A 300 -10.95 9.61 8.86
N LEU A 301 -10.20 10.17 7.91
CA LEU A 301 -8.74 10.27 7.99
C LEU A 301 -8.30 11.14 9.16
N ALA A 302 -8.97 12.26 9.44
CA ALA A 302 -8.66 13.12 10.58
C ALA A 302 -8.85 12.38 11.92
N VAL A 303 -9.97 11.66 12.05
CA VAL A 303 -10.25 10.83 13.25
C VAL A 303 -9.21 9.71 13.40
N GLN A 304 -8.94 8.97 12.32
CA GLN A 304 -7.95 7.88 12.32
C GLN A 304 -6.53 8.40 12.59
N TRP A 305 -6.17 9.56 12.05
CA TRP A 305 -4.88 10.19 12.29
C TRP A 305 -4.72 10.58 13.75
N LEU A 306 -5.71 11.28 14.33
CA LEU A 306 -5.68 11.70 15.73
C LEU A 306 -5.58 10.48 16.65
N TRP A 307 -6.41 9.46 16.42
CA TRP A 307 -6.38 8.23 17.19
C TRP A 307 -5.05 7.50 17.05
N SER A 308 -4.52 7.35 15.83
CA SER A 308 -3.22 6.71 15.59
C SER A 308 -2.09 7.46 16.28
N ALA A 309 -2.09 8.80 16.21
CA ALA A 309 -1.08 9.64 16.83
C ALA A 309 -1.10 9.49 18.37
N LEU A 310 -2.28 9.57 18.99
CA LEU A 310 -2.44 9.43 20.44
C LEU A 310 -2.12 8.00 20.93
N TRP A 311 -2.55 6.98 20.18
CA TRP A 311 -2.29 5.58 20.49
C TRP A 311 -0.79 5.28 20.52
N LEU A 312 -0.06 5.74 19.50
CA LEU A 312 1.36 5.48 19.32
C LEU A 312 2.27 6.24 20.30
N ARG A 313 1.73 7.19 21.08
CA ARG A 313 2.45 7.80 22.23
C ARG A 313 2.67 6.78 23.35
N HIS A 314 1.72 5.86 23.52
CA HIS A 314 1.73 4.87 24.61
C HIS A 314 2.08 3.46 24.12
N HIS A 315 1.79 3.15 22.85
CA HIS A 315 1.90 1.81 22.27
C HIS A 315 2.90 1.75 21.10
N ARG A 316 3.61 0.63 20.97
CA ARG A 316 4.63 0.44 19.91
C ARG A 316 4.02 0.14 18.53
N TYR A 317 2.87 -0.52 18.53
CA TYR A 317 2.17 -1.04 17.36
C TYR A 317 0.68 -0.68 17.45
N GLY A 318 -0.01 -0.63 16.32
CA GLY A 318 -1.47 -0.62 16.33
C GLY A 318 -2.03 -1.97 16.82
N PRO A 319 -3.29 -2.02 17.24
CA PRO A 319 -3.92 -3.22 17.79
C PRO A 319 -3.83 -4.43 16.85
N LEU A 320 -4.19 -4.26 15.57
CA LEU A 320 -4.19 -5.38 14.62
C LEU A 320 -2.78 -5.74 14.17
N GLU A 321 -1.87 -4.78 14.07
CA GLU A 321 -0.46 -5.05 13.81
C GLU A 321 0.16 -5.86 14.95
N TRP A 322 -0.20 -5.55 16.20
CA TRP A 322 0.27 -6.28 17.38
C TRP A 322 -0.24 -7.72 17.38
N LEU A 323 -1.55 -7.93 17.16
CA LEU A 323 -2.15 -9.25 17.06
C LEU A 323 -1.53 -10.07 15.91
N TRP A 324 -1.41 -9.46 14.74
CA TRP A 324 -0.80 -10.10 13.58
C TRP A 324 0.65 -10.50 13.84
N ARG A 325 1.42 -9.66 14.54
CA ARG A 325 2.80 -9.95 14.92
C ARG A 325 2.88 -11.06 15.97
N TRP A 326 1.98 -11.06 16.95
CA TRP A 326 1.90 -12.11 17.95
C TRP A 326 1.62 -13.47 17.29
N ALA A 327 0.61 -13.54 16.41
CA ALA A 327 0.28 -14.75 15.67
C ALA A 327 1.43 -15.21 14.74
N THR A 328 2.16 -14.28 14.12
CA THR A 328 3.31 -14.60 13.26
C THR A 328 4.46 -15.22 14.05
N TRP A 329 4.85 -14.60 15.17
CA TRP A 329 6.03 -15.01 15.94
C TRP A 329 5.73 -16.07 17.00
N LEU A 330 4.44 -16.32 17.31
CA LEU A 330 3.98 -17.14 18.44
C LEU A 330 4.60 -16.72 19.79
N ARG A 331 5.06 -15.47 19.87
CA ARG A 331 5.64 -14.85 21.07
C ARG A 331 4.98 -13.51 21.25
N ARG A 332 4.49 -13.25 22.45
CA ARG A 332 3.76 -12.01 22.78
C ARG A 332 4.74 -10.83 22.69
N PRO A 333 4.59 -9.90 21.72
CA PRO A 333 5.47 -8.75 21.63
C PRO A 333 5.12 -7.72 22.71
N PRO A 334 6.10 -6.96 23.22
CA PRO A 334 5.82 -5.87 24.16
C PRO A 334 4.95 -4.81 23.48
N LEU A 335 3.79 -4.55 24.07
CA LEU A 335 2.78 -3.65 23.51
C LEU A 335 3.04 -2.18 23.86
N ARG A 336 3.32 -1.90 25.14
CA ARG A 336 3.62 -0.56 25.63
C ARG A 336 5.04 -0.13 25.25
N VAL A 337 5.22 1.15 24.99
CA VAL A 337 6.57 1.72 24.97
C VAL A 337 7.08 1.62 26.41
N GLY A 338 8.12 0.81 26.64
CA GLY A 338 8.70 0.69 27.98
C GLY A 338 8.99 2.09 28.51
N ALA A 339 8.50 2.40 29.72
CA ALA A 339 8.84 3.64 30.39
C ALA A 339 10.37 3.66 30.50
N GLY A 340 11.00 4.52 29.71
CA GLY A 340 12.37 4.92 30.00
C GLY A 340 12.33 5.52 31.39
N ARG A 341 13.09 4.93 32.31
CA ARG A 341 13.58 5.65 33.48
C ARG A 341 14.33 6.89 33.02
#